data_AF-A0A6I4HZE2-F1
#
_entry.id   AF-A0A6I4HZE2-F1
#
_cell.length_a   1.000
_cell.length_b   1.000
_cell.length_c   1.000
_cell.angle_alpha   90.00
_cell.angle_beta   90.00
_cell.angle_gamma   90.00
#
_symmetry.space_group_name_H-M   'P 1'
#
loop_
_entity.id
_entity.type
_entity.pdbx_description
1 polymer ?
#
loop_
_entity_poly.entity_id
_entity_poly.type
_entity_poly.pdbx_seq_one_letter_code
_entity_poly.pdbx_strand_id
1 'polypeptide(L)'
;MTLPAADVKGRWVQRVYQVDDSPRYEGIGTWVHVDGRHEWHSETDSPLPRREFTKRSDYNVLRRGNRIYLTGNGWMFEQDNKKIVRTPAGDKLLAQEKGYEEFTKADPAKFSYAQQWWKSQQSYWNDVRLVWDSVYAANPTVKIEGKKDGKVLYEHLFDLGDRSVKEHWDAAKNKSEVRKVIDRYLIKGV
;
A
#
# COMPACT_ATOMS: atom_id res chain seq x y z
N MET A 1 6.12 -13.44 0.49
CA MET A 1 5.64 -14.81 0.73
C MET A 1 5.71 -15.58 -0.58
N THR A 2 6.42 -16.71 -0.64
CA THR A 2 6.45 -17.55 -1.85
C THR A 2 5.44 -18.68 -1.64
N LEU A 3 4.35 -18.66 -2.40
CA LEU A 3 3.33 -19.70 -2.38
C LEU A 3 3.62 -20.77 -3.45
N PRO A 4 3.26 -22.04 -3.21
CA PRO A 4 3.27 -23.07 -4.25
C PRO A 4 2.46 -22.66 -5.49
N ALA A 5 2.88 -23.10 -6.68
CA ALA A 5 2.21 -22.76 -7.94
C ALA A 5 0.72 -23.16 -7.96
N ALA A 6 0.37 -24.29 -7.33
CA ALA A 6 -1.00 -24.74 -7.20
C ALA A 6 -1.86 -23.78 -6.36
N ASP A 7 -1.27 -23.17 -5.33
CA ASP A 7 -1.98 -22.29 -4.38
C ASP A 7 -2.18 -20.87 -4.90
N VAL A 8 -1.56 -20.52 -6.04
CA VAL A 8 -1.68 -19.20 -6.70
C VAL A 8 -2.45 -19.24 -8.01
N LYS A 9 -2.65 -20.42 -8.61
CA LYS A 9 -3.32 -20.56 -9.91
C LYS A 9 -4.75 -20.01 -9.83
N GLY A 10 -5.08 -19.07 -10.73
CA GLY A 10 -6.41 -18.44 -10.81
C GLY A 10 -6.70 -17.41 -9.70
N ARG A 11 -5.72 -17.10 -8.84
CA ARG A 11 -5.85 -16.11 -7.76
C ARG A 11 -5.27 -14.78 -8.17
N TRP A 12 -5.79 -13.73 -7.55
CA TRP A 12 -5.41 -12.34 -7.82
C TRP A 12 -4.85 -11.70 -6.56
N VAL A 13 -3.83 -10.86 -6.73
CA VAL A 13 -3.14 -10.18 -5.63
C VAL A 13 -3.58 -8.71 -5.60
N GLN A 14 -3.94 -8.23 -4.42
CA GLN A 14 -4.00 -6.83 -4.09
C GLN A 14 -2.71 -6.45 -3.36
N ARG A 15 -1.96 -5.51 -3.91
CA ARG A 15 -0.81 -4.88 -3.23
C ARG A 15 -1.19 -3.47 -2.83
N VAL A 16 -1.04 -3.16 -1.55
CA VAL A 16 -1.32 -1.84 -1.01
C VAL A 16 -0.03 -1.20 -0.58
N TYR A 17 0.21 -0.02 -1.11
CA TYR A 17 1.39 0.80 -0.86
C TYR A 17 1.03 2.03 -0.04
N GLN A 18 2.04 2.65 0.56
CA GLN A 18 1.94 3.98 1.14
C GLN A 18 2.05 5.05 0.04
N VAL A 19 1.87 6.31 0.41
CA VAL A 19 2.02 7.46 -0.51
C VAL A 19 3.45 7.67 -1.01
N ASP A 20 4.42 6.94 -0.46
CA ASP A 20 5.84 6.92 -0.85
C ASP A 20 6.23 5.64 -1.61
N ASP A 21 5.24 4.87 -2.11
CA ASP A 21 5.39 3.57 -2.77
C ASP A 21 6.04 2.47 -1.89
N SER A 22 6.27 2.72 -0.59
CA SER A 22 6.70 1.68 0.36
C SER A 22 5.57 0.66 0.61
N PRO A 23 5.88 -0.60 0.96
CA PRO A 23 4.87 -1.63 1.07
C PRO A 23 4.06 -1.43 2.34
N ARG A 24 2.74 -1.64 2.26
CA ARG A 24 1.86 -1.59 3.44
C ARG A 24 1.34 -2.97 3.80
N TYR A 25 0.65 -3.61 2.87
CA TYR A 25 0.20 -5.00 3.00
C TYR A 25 -0.13 -5.57 1.62
N GLU A 26 -0.17 -6.89 1.53
CA GLU A 26 -0.63 -7.59 0.34
C GLU A 26 -1.62 -8.68 0.72
N GLY A 27 -2.61 -8.91 -0.13
CA GLY A 27 -3.61 -9.96 0.03
C GLY A 27 -3.77 -10.72 -1.28
N ILE A 28 -3.92 -12.04 -1.19
CA ILE A 28 -4.19 -12.90 -2.35
C ILE A 28 -5.58 -13.53 -2.20
N GLY A 29 -6.38 -13.38 -3.24
CA GLY A 29 -7.80 -13.73 -3.22
C GLY A 29 -8.26 -14.48 -4.47
N THR A 30 -9.52 -14.86 -4.47
CA THR A 30 -10.18 -15.53 -5.61
C THR A 30 -11.36 -14.70 -6.08
N TRP A 31 -11.66 -14.77 -7.37
CA TRP A 31 -12.93 -14.30 -7.90
C TRP A 31 -13.98 -15.38 -7.76
N VAL A 32 -15.16 -14.97 -7.30
CA VAL A 32 -16.38 -15.77 -7.23
C VAL A 32 -17.36 -15.22 -8.24
N HIS A 33 -17.96 -16.11 -9.02
CA HIS A 33 -18.92 -15.79 -10.08
C HIS A 33 -20.19 -16.62 -9.87
N VAL A 34 -21.26 -15.97 -9.40
CA VAL A 34 -22.52 -16.65 -9.05
C VAL A 34 -23.71 -15.71 -9.27
N ASP A 35 -24.75 -16.20 -9.94
CA ASP A 35 -25.99 -15.43 -10.23
C ASP A 35 -25.73 -14.05 -10.86
N GLY A 36 -24.74 -13.96 -11.75
CA GLY A 36 -24.34 -12.69 -12.38
C GLY A 36 -23.56 -11.71 -11.48
N ARG A 37 -23.19 -12.12 -10.26
CA ARG A 37 -22.32 -11.36 -9.37
C ARG A 37 -20.86 -11.77 -9.56
N HIS A 38 -19.97 -10.79 -9.54
CA HIS A 38 -18.53 -10.99 -9.69
C HIS A 38 -17.81 -10.33 -8.52
N GLU A 39 -17.21 -11.15 -7.67
CA GLU A 39 -16.66 -10.69 -6.39
C GLU A 39 -15.26 -11.23 -6.16
N TRP A 40 -14.29 -10.38 -5.83
CA TRP A 40 -12.97 -10.84 -5.38
C TRP A 40 -12.88 -10.82 -3.86
N HIS A 41 -12.44 -11.92 -3.26
CA HIS A 41 -12.37 -12.07 -1.80
C HIS A 41 -10.94 -12.40 -1.36
N SER A 42 -10.44 -11.68 -0.34
CA SER A 42 -9.21 -12.04 0.36
C SER A 42 -9.31 -11.78 1.86
N GLU A 43 -8.43 -12.43 2.63
CA GLU A 43 -8.19 -12.08 4.03
C GLU A 43 -6.69 -11.90 4.23
N THR A 44 -6.28 -10.80 4.84
CA THR A 44 -4.85 -10.52 5.11
C THR A 44 -4.66 -9.65 6.34
N ASP A 45 -3.52 -9.81 7.02
CA ASP A 45 -3.13 -8.92 8.12
C ASP A 45 -2.56 -7.62 7.54
N SER A 46 -2.80 -6.52 8.23
CA SER A 46 -2.32 -5.20 7.83
C SER A 46 -1.81 -4.39 9.01
N PRO A 47 -0.87 -3.45 8.79
CA PRO A 47 -0.52 -2.44 9.78
C PRO A 47 -1.73 -1.60 10.17
N LEU A 48 -1.70 -1.08 11.41
CA LEU A 48 -2.77 -0.23 11.92
C LEU A 48 -2.97 1.02 11.03
N PRO A 49 -4.22 1.42 10.76
CA PRO A 49 -4.52 2.72 10.17
C PRO A 49 -3.95 3.87 11.00
N ARG A 50 -3.54 4.96 10.34
CA ARG A 50 -2.89 6.12 11.01
C ARG A 50 -3.72 6.67 12.18
N ARG A 51 -5.05 6.72 12.02
CA ARG A 51 -5.99 7.22 13.05
C ARG A 51 -5.90 6.43 14.35
N GLU A 52 -5.55 5.15 14.28
CA GLU A 52 -5.53 4.29 15.47
C GLU A 52 -4.46 4.74 16.45
N PHE A 53 -3.29 5.20 15.97
CA PHE A 53 -2.20 5.69 16.82
C PHE A 53 -2.56 6.88 17.73
N THR A 54 -3.67 7.57 17.48
CA THR A 54 -4.15 8.68 18.33
C THR A 54 -5.48 8.40 19.00
N LYS A 55 -6.19 7.32 18.64
CA LYS A 55 -7.54 7.02 19.11
C LYS A 55 -7.64 5.75 19.92
N ARG A 56 -6.75 4.77 19.70
CA ARG A 56 -6.82 3.44 20.30
C ARG A 56 -5.42 2.88 20.54
N SER A 57 -5.27 2.14 21.63
CA SER A 57 -4.02 1.45 22.00
C SER A 57 -4.28 0.01 22.47
N ASP A 58 -5.49 -0.48 22.28
CA ASP A 58 -6.01 -1.73 22.84
C ASP A 58 -5.86 -2.95 21.92
N TYR A 59 -5.23 -2.81 20.75
CA TYR A 59 -4.95 -3.89 19.80
C TYR A 59 -3.74 -3.58 18.91
N ASN A 60 -3.16 -4.61 18.28
CA ASN A 60 -1.89 -4.49 17.55
C ASN A 60 -1.90 -5.08 16.13
N VAL A 61 -2.97 -5.79 15.73
CA VAL A 61 -3.12 -6.32 14.37
C VAL A 61 -4.52 -6.00 13.83
N LEU A 62 -4.58 -5.54 12.58
CA LEU A 62 -5.83 -5.41 11.85
C LEU A 62 -5.89 -6.48 10.76
N ARG A 63 -6.73 -7.49 10.95
CA ARG A 63 -7.01 -8.53 9.95
C ARG A 63 -8.17 -8.08 9.07
N ARG A 64 -7.89 -7.88 7.79
CA ARG A 64 -8.83 -7.31 6.81
C ARG A 64 -9.43 -8.42 5.97
N GLY A 65 -10.75 -8.62 6.05
CA GLY A 65 -11.51 -9.34 5.04
C GLY A 65 -11.91 -8.38 3.93
N ASN A 66 -11.28 -8.48 2.78
CA ASN A 66 -11.47 -7.56 1.65
C ASN A 66 -12.39 -8.19 0.61
N ARG A 67 -13.40 -7.43 0.14
CA ARG A 67 -14.26 -7.83 -0.98
C ARG A 67 -14.38 -6.72 -2.00
N ILE A 68 -14.06 -7.02 -3.25
CA ILE A 68 -14.31 -6.14 -4.39
C ILE A 68 -15.52 -6.67 -5.15
N TYR A 69 -16.56 -5.88 -5.28
CA TYR A 69 -17.77 -6.20 -6.05
C TYR A 69 -17.78 -5.38 -7.32
N LEU A 70 -18.00 -6.02 -8.47
CA LEU A 70 -18.30 -5.28 -9.71
C LEU A 70 -19.77 -4.85 -9.69
N THR A 71 -20.03 -3.58 -9.97
CA THR A 71 -21.39 -3.02 -10.06
C THR A 71 -21.64 -2.54 -11.49
N GLY A 72 -22.90 -2.27 -11.84
CA GLY A 72 -23.25 -1.79 -13.19
C GLY A 72 -22.54 -0.47 -13.59
N ASN A 73 -22.20 0.37 -12.60
CA ASN A 73 -21.64 1.70 -12.82
C ASN A 73 -20.20 1.87 -12.28
N GLY A 74 -19.58 0.80 -11.79
CA GLY A 74 -18.27 0.87 -11.16
C GLY A 74 -17.94 -0.36 -10.33
N TRP A 75 -17.45 -0.15 -9.11
CA TRP A 75 -17.15 -1.23 -8.17
C TRP A 75 -17.27 -0.75 -6.72
N MET A 76 -17.43 -1.69 -5.80
CA MET A 76 -17.48 -1.44 -4.37
C MET A 76 -16.36 -2.21 -3.69
N PHE A 77 -15.75 -1.60 -2.68
CA PHE A 77 -14.77 -2.25 -1.81
C PHE A 77 -15.32 -2.34 -0.40
N GLU A 78 -15.66 -3.54 0.04
CA GLU A 78 -16.04 -3.79 1.43
C GLU A 78 -14.89 -4.38 2.22
N GLN A 79 -14.85 -4.00 3.50
CA GLN A 79 -13.86 -4.46 4.44
C GLN A 79 -14.54 -4.95 5.73
N ASP A 80 -14.40 -6.24 6.02
CA ASP A 80 -14.71 -6.83 7.31
C ASP A 80 -13.43 -6.86 8.14
N ASN A 81 -13.18 -5.78 8.87
CA ASN A 81 -11.97 -5.59 9.65
C ASN A 81 -12.13 -6.22 11.05
N LYS A 82 -11.21 -7.10 11.43
CA LYS A 82 -11.07 -7.65 12.78
C LYS A 82 -9.91 -6.96 13.49
N LYS A 83 -10.20 -6.28 14.60
CA LYS A 83 -9.19 -5.70 15.51
C LYS A 83 -8.74 -6.81 16.47
N ILE A 84 -7.46 -7.19 16.39
CA ILE A 84 -6.90 -8.36 17.10
C ILE A 84 -5.81 -7.92 18.07
N VAL A 85 -5.88 -8.45 19.29
CA VAL A 85 -4.77 -8.45 20.25
C VAL A 85 -3.98 -9.74 20.02
N ARG A 86 -2.83 -9.63 19.35
CA ARG A 86 -1.92 -10.73 19.09
C ARG A 86 -0.83 -10.79 20.17
N THR A 87 -0.70 -11.94 20.81
CA THR A 87 0.34 -12.23 21.81
C THR A 87 1.02 -13.56 21.48
N PRO A 88 2.16 -13.91 22.12
CA PRO A 88 2.74 -15.24 21.96
C PRO A 88 1.81 -16.39 22.35
N ALA A 89 0.84 -16.13 23.24
CA ALA A 89 -0.17 -17.11 23.65
C ALA A 89 -1.32 -17.28 22.63
N GLY A 90 -1.41 -16.39 21.63
CA GLY A 90 -2.42 -16.43 20.57
C GLY A 90 -3.10 -15.10 20.31
N ASP A 91 -4.09 -15.17 19.41
CA ASP A 91 -4.91 -14.04 18.96
C ASP A 91 -6.22 -13.95 19.76
N LYS A 92 -6.54 -12.75 20.25
CA LYS A 92 -7.86 -12.43 20.81
C LYS A 92 -8.56 -11.39 19.92
N LEU A 93 -9.74 -11.73 19.42
CA LEU A 93 -10.62 -10.78 18.73
C LEU A 93 -11.15 -9.76 19.73
N LEU A 94 -10.94 -8.48 19.45
CA LEU A 94 -11.42 -7.39 20.29
C LEU A 94 -12.70 -6.76 19.75
N ALA A 95 -12.74 -6.50 18.45
CA ALA A 95 -13.88 -5.89 17.79
C ALA A 95 -13.88 -6.20 16.29
N GLN A 96 -15.06 -6.05 15.67
CA GLN A 96 -15.24 -6.08 14.23
C GLN A 96 -15.73 -4.72 13.75
N GLU A 97 -15.27 -4.31 12.57
CA GLU A 97 -15.61 -3.05 11.92
C GLU A 97 -15.94 -3.35 10.46
N LYS A 98 -17.11 -2.90 9.99
CA LYS A 98 -17.50 -2.96 8.58
C LYS A 98 -17.19 -1.62 7.93
N GLY A 99 -16.39 -1.64 6.87
CA GLY A 99 -16.17 -0.51 5.97
C GLY A 99 -16.71 -0.82 4.59
N TYR A 100 -17.13 0.22 3.88
CA TYR A 100 -17.46 0.12 2.46
C TYR A 100 -17.05 1.42 1.75
N GLU A 101 -16.53 1.28 0.55
CA GLU A 101 -16.16 2.37 -0.34
C GLU A 101 -16.79 2.09 -1.70
N GLU A 102 -17.43 3.09 -2.30
CA GLU A 102 -18.01 2.99 -3.63
C GLU A 102 -17.17 3.78 -4.63
N PHE A 103 -16.83 3.15 -5.75
CA PHE A 103 -16.05 3.73 -6.82
C PHE A 103 -16.91 3.82 -8.06
N THR A 104 -17.33 5.04 -8.37
CA THR A 104 -18.14 5.35 -9.56
C THR A 104 -17.34 6.17 -10.56
N LYS A 105 -17.77 6.15 -11.81
CA LYS A 105 -17.16 7.01 -12.84
C LYS A 105 -17.48 8.48 -12.54
N ALA A 106 -16.44 9.30 -12.52
CA ALA A 106 -16.56 10.75 -12.40
C ALA A 106 -16.03 11.44 -13.66
N ASP A 107 -16.50 12.66 -13.92
CA ASP A 107 -16.01 13.50 -15.01
C ASP A 107 -14.50 13.75 -14.86
N PRO A 108 -13.67 13.37 -15.86
CA PRO A 108 -12.23 13.61 -15.84
C PRO A 108 -11.85 15.08 -15.64
N ALA A 109 -12.69 16.05 -16.05
CA ALA A 109 -12.42 17.48 -15.91
C ALA A 109 -12.22 17.91 -14.44
N LYS A 110 -12.83 17.19 -13.49
CA LYS A 110 -12.67 17.43 -12.04
C LYS A 110 -11.25 17.19 -11.53
N PHE A 111 -10.43 16.47 -12.30
CA PHE A 111 -9.08 16.06 -11.90
C PHE A 111 -7.97 16.75 -12.71
N SER A 112 -8.28 17.87 -13.37
CA SER A 112 -7.34 18.61 -14.22
C SER A 112 -6.04 18.97 -13.51
N TYR A 113 -6.10 19.43 -12.26
CA TYR A 113 -4.92 19.72 -11.44
C TYR A 113 -4.05 18.46 -11.23
N ALA A 114 -4.67 17.35 -10.80
CA ALA A 114 -3.96 16.10 -10.56
C ALA A 114 -3.32 15.55 -11.85
N GLN A 115 -4.02 15.65 -12.98
CA GLN A 115 -3.50 15.27 -14.28
C GLN A 115 -2.29 16.12 -14.69
N GLN A 116 -2.35 17.44 -14.47
CA GLN A 116 -1.22 18.33 -14.77
C GLN A 116 -0.02 18.04 -13.89
N TRP A 117 -0.23 17.87 -12.57
CA TRP A 117 0.83 17.49 -11.64
C TRP A 117 1.45 16.13 -12.02
N TRP A 118 0.64 15.14 -12.37
CA TRP A 118 1.14 13.82 -12.75
C TRP A 118 2.00 13.86 -14.01
N LYS A 119 1.66 14.69 -15.00
CA LYS A 119 2.46 14.82 -16.23
C LYS A 119 3.91 15.20 -15.95
N SER A 120 4.17 16.08 -14.98
CA SER A 120 5.55 16.47 -14.61
C SER A 120 6.21 15.48 -13.65
N GLN A 121 5.44 14.79 -12.81
CA GLN A 121 5.98 14.00 -11.69
C GLN A 121 6.11 12.50 -11.99
N GLN A 122 5.40 11.98 -12.99
CA GLN A 122 5.31 10.54 -13.26
C GLN A 122 6.67 9.87 -13.50
N SER A 123 7.62 10.56 -14.14
CA SER A 123 8.95 9.99 -14.40
C SER A 123 9.72 9.78 -13.09
N TYR A 124 9.68 10.75 -12.18
CA TYR A 124 10.30 10.65 -10.88
C TYR A 124 9.70 9.51 -10.04
N TRP A 125 8.37 9.43 -9.96
CA TRP A 125 7.70 8.36 -9.20
C TRP A 125 7.90 6.97 -9.83
N ASN A 126 8.08 6.88 -11.14
CA ASN A 126 8.50 5.64 -11.78
C ASN A 126 9.90 5.22 -11.30
N ASP A 127 10.85 6.16 -11.20
CA ASP A 127 12.17 5.88 -10.64
C ASP A 127 12.11 5.47 -9.16
N VAL A 128 11.22 6.07 -8.36
CA VAL A 128 10.98 5.66 -6.96
C VAL A 128 10.56 4.19 -6.88
N ARG A 129 9.61 3.76 -7.71
CA ARG A 129 9.17 2.34 -7.75
C ARG A 129 10.30 1.40 -8.14
N LEU A 130 11.12 1.77 -9.12
CA LEU A 130 12.27 0.96 -9.52
C LEU A 130 13.31 0.82 -8.39
N VAL A 131 13.49 1.85 -7.56
CA VAL A 131 14.34 1.75 -6.37
C VAL A 131 13.71 0.80 -5.35
N TRP A 132 12.41 0.90 -5.09
CA TRP A 132 11.70 -0.04 -4.22
C TRP A 132 11.79 -1.49 -4.71
N ASP A 133 11.63 -1.74 -6.01
CA ASP A 133 11.80 -3.07 -6.61
C ASP A 133 13.19 -3.63 -6.31
N SER A 134 14.24 -2.80 -6.42
CA SER A 134 15.61 -3.22 -6.07
C SER A 134 15.76 -3.53 -4.57
N VAL A 135 15.06 -2.81 -3.70
CA VAL A 135 15.07 -3.05 -2.25
C VAL A 135 14.35 -4.37 -1.95
N TYR A 136 13.20 -4.63 -2.56
CA TYR A 136 12.47 -5.88 -2.38
C TYR A 136 13.27 -7.09 -2.88
N ALA A 137 13.95 -6.95 -4.02
CA ALA A 137 14.78 -8.03 -4.57
C ALA A 137 15.99 -8.37 -3.67
N ALA A 138 16.57 -7.37 -2.99
CA ALA A 138 17.75 -7.55 -2.17
C ALA A 138 17.44 -7.97 -0.71
N ASN A 139 16.20 -7.82 -0.24
CA ASN A 139 15.85 -7.99 1.17
C ASN A 139 14.66 -8.96 1.33
N PRO A 140 14.85 -10.14 1.95
CA PRO A 140 13.75 -11.06 2.26
C PRO A 140 12.70 -10.44 3.21
N THR A 141 13.15 -9.57 4.11
CA THR A 141 12.31 -8.83 5.06
C THR A 141 12.64 -7.35 4.93
N VAL A 142 11.61 -6.52 4.79
CA VAL A 142 11.75 -5.05 4.79
C VAL A 142 11.13 -4.50 6.06
N LYS A 143 11.95 -3.79 6.85
CA LYS A 143 11.49 -3.05 8.03
C LYS A 143 11.92 -1.60 7.88
N ILE A 144 10.96 -0.69 8.05
CA ILE A 144 11.14 0.75 7.86
C ILE A 144 10.94 1.44 9.21
N GLU A 145 11.85 2.36 9.53
CA GLU A 145 11.75 3.20 10.71
C GLU A 145 10.66 4.26 10.52
N GLY A 146 9.87 4.52 11.56
CA GLY A 146 8.71 5.41 11.45
C GLY A 146 9.08 6.87 11.14
N LYS A 147 10.18 7.37 11.74
CA LYS A 147 10.69 8.73 11.52
C LYS A 147 12.21 8.74 11.57
N LYS A 148 12.83 9.60 10.76
CA LYS A 148 14.25 10.00 10.88
C LYS A 148 14.34 11.51 10.91
N ASP A 149 15.09 12.05 11.88
CA ASP A 149 15.31 13.50 12.02
C ASP A 149 14.00 14.31 12.04
N GLY A 150 12.97 13.78 12.70
CA GLY A 150 11.65 14.40 12.84
C GLY A 150 10.71 14.24 11.65
N LYS A 151 11.21 13.81 10.49
CA LYS A 151 10.44 13.59 9.26
C LYS A 151 10.08 12.12 9.03
N VAL A 152 9.02 11.88 8.27
CA VAL A 152 8.65 10.56 7.76
C VAL A 152 9.17 10.39 6.32
N LEU A 153 9.29 9.15 5.85
CA LEU A 153 9.89 8.84 4.54
C LEU A 153 9.23 9.59 3.39
N TYR A 154 7.90 9.60 3.32
CA TYR A 154 7.19 10.27 2.22
C TYR A 154 7.53 11.75 2.10
N GLU A 155 7.73 12.47 3.21
CA GLU A 155 8.03 13.91 3.14
C GLU A 155 9.31 14.16 2.34
N HIS A 156 10.34 13.33 2.54
CA HIS A 156 11.58 13.45 1.77
C HIS A 156 11.42 13.06 0.30
N LEU A 157 10.61 12.04 -0.01
CA LEU A 157 10.41 11.64 -1.40
C LEU A 157 9.59 12.68 -2.18
N PHE A 158 8.60 13.30 -1.55
CA PHE A 158 7.89 14.43 -2.16
C PHE A 158 8.82 15.63 -2.37
N ASP A 159 9.62 16.01 -1.36
CA ASP A 159 10.63 17.08 -1.47
C ASP A 159 11.62 16.81 -2.64
N LEU A 160 12.05 15.55 -2.81
CA LEU A 160 12.92 15.14 -3.91
C LEU A 160 12.23 15.17 -5.27
N GLY A 161 10.95 14.78 -5.36
CA GLY A 161 10.18 14.85 -6.60
C GLY A 161 10.06 16.28 -7.11
N ASP A 162 9.71 17.22 -6.24
CA ASP A 162 9.64 18.65 -6.60
C ASP A 162 10.99 19.20 -7.06
N ARG A 163 12.09 18.80 -6.40
CA ARG A 163 13.44 19.18 -6.82
C ARG A 163 13.85 18.55 -8.14
N SER A 164 13.53 17.27 -8.36
CA SER A 164 13.80 16.55 -9.61
C SER A 164 13.16 17.26 -10.80
N VAL A 165 11.89 17.66 -10.68
CA VAL A 165 11.18 18.43 -11.71
C VAL A 165 11.84 19.79 -11.93
N LYS A 166 12.13 20.53 -10.86
CA LYS A 166 12.71 21.88 -10.93
C LYS A 166 14.12 21.90 -11.54
N GLU A 167 14.94 20.92 -11.18
CA GLU A 167 16.35 20.84 -11.59
C GLU A 167 16.55 19.92 -12.81
N HIS A 168 15.47 19.40 -13.41
CA HIS A 168 15.48 18.50 -14.57
C HIS A 168 16.42 17.29 -14.41
N TRP A 169 16.27 16.56 -13.30
CA TRP A 169 17.10 15.39 -13.05
C TRP A 169 16.80 14.26 -14.05
N ASP A 170 17.85 13.54 -14.44
CA ASP A 170 17.72 12.30 -15.16
C ASP A 170 17.36 11.13 -14.23
N ALA A 171 17.04 9.99 -14.84
CA ALA A 171 16.67 8.78 -14.11
C ALA A 171 17.80 8.25 -13.21
N ALA A 172 19.07 8.45 -13.57
CA ALA A 172 20.20 7.98 -12.79
C ALA A 172 20.32 8.78 -11.48
N LYS A 173 20.21 10.11 -11.56
CA LYS A 173 20.22 10.99 -10.39
C LYS A 173 18.99 10.75 -9.52
N ASN A 174 17.79 10.63 -10.11
CA ASN A 174 16.57 10.29 -9.36
C ASN A 174 16.75 9.03 -8.52
N LYS A 175 17.14 7.92 -9.14
CA LYS A 175 17.33 6.64 -8.45
C LYS A 175 18.39 6.72 -7.37
N SER A 176 19.51 7.41 -7.63
CA SER A 176 20.59 7.60 -6.66
C SER A 176 20.12 8.37 -5.41
N GLU A 177 19.45 9.51 -5.60
CA GLU A 177 18.98 10.34 -4.47
C GLU A 177 17.84 9.66 -3.69
N VAL A 178 16.90 9.02 -4.40
CA VAL A 178 15.84 8.23 -3.76
C VAL A 178 16.43 7.09 -2.95
N ARG A 179 17.42 6.36 -3.50
CA ARG A 179 18.07 5.25 -2.81
C ARG A 179 18.73 5.70 -1.51
N LYS A 180 19.44 6.83 -1.52
CA LYS A 180 20.04 7.40 -0.30
C LYS A 180 19.00 7.68 0.77
N VAL A 181 17.84 8.21 0.39
CA VAL A 181 16.75 8.47 1.34
C VAL A 181 16.16 7.17 1.86
N ILE A 182 15.77 6.22 0.99
CA ILE A 182 15.18 4.95 1.42
C ILE A 182 16.13 4.19 2.35
N ASP A 183 17.42 4.08 2.00
CA ASP A 183 18.42 3.36 2.80
C ASP A 183 18.59 3.93 4.22
N ARG A 184 18.33 5.24 4.44
CA ARG A 184 18.35 5.85 5.78
C ARG A 184 17.19 5.39 6.67
N TYR A 185 16.08 4.99 6.07
CA TYR A 185 14.88 4.54 6.79
C TYR A 185 14.82 3.01 6.94
N LEU A 186 15.60 2.26 6.15
CA LEU A 186 15.67 0.80 6.28
C LEU A 186 16.40 0.39 7.57
N ILE A 187 15.75 -0.46 8.35
CA ILE A 187 16.36 -1.11 9.53
C ILE A 187 17.08 -2.37 9.04
N LYS A 188 18.42 -2.39 9.16
CA LYS A 188 19.27 -3.51 8.74
C LYS A 188 19.35 -4.61 9.81
N GLY A 189 19.55 -5.86 9.38
CA GLY A 189 19.81 -7.01 10.27
C GLY A 189 18.56 -7.62 10.90
N VAL A 190 17.43 -7.58 10.19
CA VAL A 190 16.15 -8.16 10.60
C VAL A 190 15.87 -9.42 9.79
#